data_AF-A0A9P1AB77-F1
#
_entry.id   AF-A0A9P1AB77-F1
#
_cell.length_a   1.000
_cell.length_b   1.000
_cell.length_c   1.000
_cell.angle_alpha   90.00
_cell.angle_beta   90.00
_cell.angle_gamma   90.00
#
_symmetry.space_group_name_H-M   'P 1'
#
loop_
_entity.id
_entity.type
_entity.pdbx_description
1 polymer ?
#
loop_
_entity_poly.entity_id
_entity_poly.type
_entity_poly.pdbx_seq_one_letter_code
_entity_poly.pdbx_strand_id
1 'polypeptide(L)'
;MIVLPIYIRKYVLHDNFWMSDYRVTYEGHKLYQYPEKTIVRLFTNLPSECIDLNDVSGYKFCELCDRCVTEKNVHCERCKSCTSVEQGKWNHCEQCDKCVKPRYVHCADCARCHLYGRCIQKSY
;
A
#
# COMPACT_ATOMS: atom_id res chain seq x y z
N MET A 1 8.63 14.88 7.77
CA MET A 1 8.75 13.97 6.61
C MET A 1 9.78 12.89 6.92
N ILE A 2 9.45 11.62 6.73
CA ILE A 2 10.28 10.45 7.04
C ILE A 2 10.21 9.47 5.85
N VAL A 3 11.32 8.85 5.47
CA VAL A 3 11.40 7.93 4.33
C VAL A 3 11.66 6.51 4.85
N LEU A 4 10.70 5.61 4.71
CA LEU A 4 10.75 4.26 5.30
C LEU A 4 10.13 3.19 4.39
N PRO A 5 10.45 1.89 4.62
CA PRO A 5 9.77 0.78 3.96
C PRO A 5 8.28 0.66 4.35
N ILE A 6 7.43 0.26 3.39
CA ILE A 6 5.96 0.16 3.55
C ILE A 6 5.48 -0.75 4.68
N TYR A 7 6.25 -1.76 5.07
CA TYR A 7 5.85 -2.69 6.13
C TYR A 7 5.88 -2.05 7.52
N ILE A 8 6.54 -0.89 7.65
CA ILE A 8 6.58 -0.09 8.87
C ILE A 8 5.30 0.74 9.06
N ARG A 9 4.44 0.86 8.03
CA ARG A 9 3.27 1.78 8.03
C ARG A 9 2.44 1.74 9.31
N LYS A 10 2.19 0.56 9.87
CA LYS A 10 1.32 0.38 11.06
C LYS A 10 1.90 1.03 12.32
N TYR A 11 3.19 1.31 12.35
CA TYR A 11 3.91 1.96 13.45
C TYR A 11 4.20 3.44 13.18
N VAL A 12 3.73 3.99 12.05
CA VAL A 12 4.01 5.38 11.66
C VAL A 12 2.73 6.15 11.34
N LEU A 13 1.68 5.49 10.86
CA LEU A 13 0.40 6.10 10.49
C LEU A 13 -0.47 6.53 11.70
N HIS A 14 0.17 6.96 12.79
CA HIS A 14 -0.46 7.66 13.91
C HIS A 14 -0.08 9.14 13.87
N ASP A 15 -0.63 9.96 14.77
CA ASP A 15 -0.27 11.38 14.93
C ASP A 15 -0.34 12.22 13.64
N ASN A 16 -1.40 12.00 12.85
CA ASN A 16 -1.68 12.69 11.58
C ASN A 16 -0.67 12.41 10.45
N PHE A 17 0.17 11.39 10.57
CA PHE A 17 0.98 10.94 9.46
C PHE A 17 0.16 10.17 8.44
N TRP A 18 0.41 10.44 7.17
CA TRP A 18 -0.05 9.66 6.04
C TRP A 18 1.15 9.20 5.20
N MET A 19 0.91 8.18 4.36
CA MET A 19 1.92 7.61 3.47
C MET A 19 1.61 8.00 2.03
N SER A 20 2.54 8.67 1.36
CA SER A 20 2.42 8.95 -0.07
C SER A 20 2.64 7.68 -0.90
N ASP A 21 1.93 7.59 -2.03
CA ASP A 21 2.12 6.52 -3.02
C ASP A 21 3.44 6.68 -3.80
N TYR A 22 4.13 7.82 -3.66
CA TYR A 22 5.41 8.10 -4.33
C TYR A 22 6.48 7.05 -4.00
N ARG A 23 7.01 6.42 -5.04
CA ARG A 23 8.03 5.38 -5.01
C ARG A 23 9.41 6.01 -4.95
N VAL A 24 10.00 6.03 -3.75
CA VAL A 24 11.36 6.54 -3.55
C VAL A 24 12.37 5.53 -4.09
N THR A 25 13.21 5.98 -5.02
CA THR A 25 14.34 5.21 -5.55
C THR A 25 15.66 5.76 -5.04
N TYR A 26 16.69 4.92 -5.08
CA TYR A 26 18.05 5.29 -4.66
C TYR A 26 19.04 4.92 -5.77
N GLU A 27 19.84 5.88 -6.19
CA GLU A 27 20.91 5.64 -7.14
C GLU A 27 21.93 4.63 -6.57
N GLY A 28 22.33 3.64 -7.37
CA GLY A 28 23.27 2.60 -6.95
C GLY A 28 22.73 1.56 -5.95
N HIS A 29 21.49 1.67 -5.46
CA HIS A 29 20.94 0.69 -4.51
C HIS A 29 20.41 -0.56 -5.22
N LYS A 30 21.06 -1.71 -4.99
CA LYS A 30 20.78 -2.99 -5.66
C LYS A 30 19.29 -3.38 -5.73
N LEU A 31 18.52 -3.11 -4.69
CA LEU A 31 17.10 -3.50 -4.61
C LEU A 31 16.11 -2.38 -4.93
N TYR A 32 16.52 -1.11 -4.78
CA TYR A 32 15.60 0.05 -4.74
C TYR A 32 15.98 1.12 -5.75
N GLN A 33 16.78 0.77 -6.75
CA GLN A 33 17.09 1.64 -7.88
C GLN A 33 15.88 1.86 -8.79
N TYR A 34 14.97 0.89 -8.86
CA TYR A 34 13.88 0.91 -9.82
C TYR A 34 12.49 1.09 -9.16
N PRO A 35 11.61 1.96 -9.70
CA PRO A 35 10.30 2.24 -9.11
C PRO A 35 9.41 1.00 -8.95
N GLU A 36 9.55 0.02 -9.82
CA GLU A 36 8.76 -1.21 -9.81
C GLU A 36 9.18 -2.19 -8.69
N LYS A 37 10.39 -2.01 -8.12
CA LYS A 37 10.97 -2.85 -7.06
C LYS A 37 11.01 -2.19 -5.69
N THR A 38 11.00 -0.87 -5.62
CA THR A 38 11.14 -0.16 -4.35
C THR A 38 9.93 -0.34 -3.42
N ILE A 39 10.24 -0.74 -2.19
CA ILE A 39 9.28 -0.80 -1.08
C ILE A 39 9.32 0.46 -0.21
N VAL A 40 10.09 1.46 -0.59
CA VAL A 40 10.31 2.67 0.20
C VAL A 40 9.29 3.74 -0.19
N ARG A 41 8.68 4.38 0.80
CA ARG A 41 7.68 5.44 0.65
C ARG A 41 7.99 6.61 1.58
N LEU A 42 7.35 7.73 1.26
CA LEU A 42 7.34 8.92 2.09
C LEU A 42 6.21 8.84 3.12
N PHE A 43 6.52 9.11 4.38
CA PHE A 43 5.58 9.29 5.48
C PHE A 43 5.66 10.73 5.95
N THR A 44 4.53 11.43 6.00
CA THR A 44 4.52 12.86 6.31
C THR A 44 3.21 13.27 6.95
N ASN A 45 3.24 14.38 7.69
CA ASN A 45 2.08 15.09 8.22
C ASN A 45 1.84 16.41 7.46
N LEU A 46 2.56 16.65 6.36
CA LEU A 46 2.34 17.78 5.47
C LEU A 46 0.99 17.63 4.74
N PRO A 47 0.34 18.73 4.32
CA PRO A 47 -0.84 18.67 3.46
C PRO A 47 -0.57 17.87 2.16
N SER A 48 -1.58 17.19 1.63
CA SER A 48 -1.50 16.36 0.41
C SER A 48 -0.98 17.14 -0.80
N GLU A 49 -1.33 18.42 -0.88
CA GLU A 49 -1.04 19.33 -1.98
C GLU A 49 0.45 19.67 -2.06
N CYS A 50 1.22 19.43 -0.98
CA CYS A 50 2.67 19.58 -0.99
C CYS A 50 3.39 18.48 -1.80
N ILE A 51 2.69 17.40 -2.17
CA ILE A 51 3.23 16.29 -2.96
C ILE A 51 2.39 16.13 -4.23
N ASP A 52 2.67 16.98 -5.21
CA ASP A 52 2.05 16.88 -6.54
C ASP A 52 2.76 15.83 -7.40
N LEU A 53 2.02 14.80 -7.80
CA LEU A 53 2.49 13.75 -8.71
C LEU A 53 1.68 13.71 -10.01
N ASN A 54 0.85 14.72 -10.30
CA ASN A 54 -0.07 14.70 -11.44
C ASN A 54 0.67 14.57 -12.78
N ASP A 55 1.82 15.21 -12.93
CA ASP A 55 2.64 15.16 -14.14
C ASP A 55 3.74 14.08 -14.10
N VAL A 56 3.72 13.21 -13.08
CA VAL A 56 4.70 12.14 -12.93
C VAL A 56 4.18 10.86 -13.55
N SER A 57 4.91 10.33 -14.54
CA SER A 57 4.57 9.06 -15.20
C SER A 57 4.42 7.91 -14.19
N GLY A 58 3.36 7.10 -14.35
CA GLY A 58 3.05 5.98 -13.48
C GLY A 58 2.21 6.34 -12.25
N TYR A 59 1.70 7.57 -12.17
CA TYR A 59 0.74 8.03 -11.14
C TYR A 59 -0.53 8.57 -11.80
N LYS A 60 -1.60 8.64 -11.00
CA LYS A 60 -2.87 9.25 -11.35
C LYS A 60 -3.49 9.90 -10.13
N PHE A 61 -4.38 10.86 -10.34
CA PHE A 61 -5.19 11.42 -9.27
C PHE A 61 -6.37 10.50 -8.94
N CYS A 62 -6.66 10.30 -7.65
CA CYS A 62 -7.87 9.62 -7.20
C CYS A 62 -8.80 10.65 -6.55
N GLU A 63 -9.87 11.02 -7.25
CA GLU A 63 -10.84 12.02 -6.78
C GLU A 63 -11.51 11.62 -5.47
N LEU A 64 -11.84 10.34 -5.27
CA LEU A 64 -12.48 9.84 -4.05
C LEU A 64 -11.58 9.92 -2.81
N CYS A 65 -10.25 9.90 -3.00
CA CYS A 65 -9.26 10.00 -1.93
C CYS A 65 -8.57 11.35 -1.88
N ASP A 66 -8.88 12.25 -2.82
CA ASP A 66 -8.26 13.56 -3.00
C ASP A 66 -6.73 13.53 -2.97
N ARG A 67 -6.11 12.53 -3.63
CA ARG A 67 -4.66 12.36 -3.63
C ARG A 67 -4.14 11.63 -4.86
N CYS A 68 -2.88 11.88 -5.21
CA CYS A 68 -2.19 11.08 -6.21
C CYS A 68 -1.88 9.67 -5.69
N VAL A 69 -2.16 8.68 -6.53
CA VAL A 69 -1.92 7.25 -6.27
C VAL A 69 -1.13 6.65 -7.43
N THR A 70 -0.55 5.46 -7.25
CA THR A 70 0.07 4.78 -8.39
C THR A 70 -0.99 4.44 -9.45
N GLU A 71 -0.63 4.48 -10.72
CA GLU A 71 -1.55 4.29 -11.85
C GLU A 71 -2.39 3.00 -11.75
N LYS A 72 -1.75 1.91 -11.28
CA LYS A 72 -2.37 0.59 -11.09
C LYS A 72 -3.11 0.43 -9.76
N ASN A 73 -3.06 1.42 -8.86
CA ASN A 73 -3.83 1.39 -7.62
C ASN A 73 -5.31 1.64 -7.94
N VAL A 74 -6.18 0.79 -7.43
CA VAL A 74 -7.62 0.86 -7.64
C VAL A 74 -8.27 1.18 -6.30
N HIS A 75 -9.13 2.20 -6.29
CA HIS A 75 -9.90 2.57 -5.11
C HIS A 75 -10.79 1.39 -4.69
N CYS A 76 -10.79 1.06 -3.41
CA CYS A 76 -11.70 0.08 -2.86
C CYS A 76 -12.93 0.78 -2.29
N GLU A 77 -14.08 0.62 -2.95
CA GLU A 77 -15.37 1.18 -2.49
C GLU A 77 -15.77 0.74 -1.08
N ARG A 78 -15.41 -0.50 -0.70
CA ARG A 78 -15.68 -1.06 0.64
C ARG A 78 -14.83 -0.38 1.72
N CYS A 79 -13.52 -0.29 1.49
CA CYS A 79 -12.58 0.35 2.41
C CYS A 79 -12.54 1.88 2.29
N LYS A 80 -13.26 2.45 1.31
CA LYS A 80 -13.22 3.88 0.94
C LYS A 80 -11.80 4.43 0.81
N SER A 81 -10.89 3.62 0.28
CA SER A 81 -9.48 3.98 0.22
C SER A 81 -8.72 3.24 -0.88
N CYS A 82 -7.69 3.90 -1.41
CA CYS A 82 -6.72 3.32 -2.33
C CYS A 82 -5.66 2.52 -1.57
N THR A 83 -5.94 1.26 -1.27
CA THR A 83 -5.11 0.42 -0.38
C THR A 83 -3.96 -0.31 -1.08
N SER A 84 -3.94 -0.34 -2.42
CA SER A 84 -2.99 -1.19 -3.15
C SER A 84 -1.60 -0.55 -3.15
N VAL A 85 -0.69 -1.08 -2.35
CA VAL A 85 0.66 -0.51 -2.17
C VAL A 85 1.65 -0.96 -3.26
N GLU A 86 1.31 -2.05 -3.95
CA GLU A 86 2.13 -2.71 -4.98
C GLU A 86 1.51 -2.56 -6.38
N GLN A 87 2.20 -3.07 -7.40
CA GLN A 87 1.72 -3.11 -8.77
C GLN A 87 0.53 -4.07 -8.91
N GLY A 88 -0.68 -3.57 -8.70
CA GLY A 88 -1.90 -4.27 -9.07
C GLY A 88 -3.02 -4.14 -8.03
N LYS A 89 -4.21 -4.54 -8.47
CA LYS A 89 -5.45 -4.46 -7.70
C LYS A 89 -5.44 -5.43 -6.52
N TRP A 90 -5.49 -4.92 -5.30
CA TRP A 90 -5.76 -5.74 -4.11
C TRP A 90 -7.24 -6.13 -4.06
N ASN A 91 -7.53 -7.31 -3.50
CA ASN A 91 -8.89 -7.81 -3.37
C ASN A 91 -9.41 -7.46 -1.97
N HIS A 92 -10.62 -6.92 -1.88
CA HIS A 92 -11.29 -6.76 -0.59
C HIS A 92 -11.75 -8.12 -0.07
N CYS A 93 -11.38 -8.47 1.16
CA CYS A 93 -11.92 -9.64 1.83
C CYS A 93 -13.03 -9.19 2.79
N GLU A 94 -14.28 -9.55 2.47
CA GLU A 94 -15.46 -9.19 3.27
C GLU A 94 -15.39 -9.76 4.70
N GLN A 95 -14.81 -10.96 4.88
CA GLN A 95 -14.68 -11.59 6.21
C GLN A 95 -13.61 -10.95 7.10
N CYS A 96 -12.59 -10.34 6.51
CA CYS A 96 -11.54 -9.62 7.25
C CYS A 96 -11.74 -8.10 7.23
N ASP A 97 -12.77 -7.62 6.53
CA ASP A 97 -13.05 -6.22 6.24
C ASP A 97 -11.80 -5.41 5.86
N LYS A 98 -10.99 -5.97 4.94
CA LYS A 98 -9.75 -5.31 4.49
C LYS A 98 -9.32 -5.79 3.11
N CYS A 99 -8.65 -4.90 2.39
CA CYS A 99 -7.95 -5.26 1.17
C CYS A 99 -6.70 -6.09 1.47
N VAL A 100 -6.52 -7.15 0.68
CA VAL A 100 -5.40 -8.10 0.76
C VAL A 100 -4.77 -8.28 -0.62
N LYS A 101 -3.51 -8.75 -0.64
CA LYS A 101 -2.81 -9.00 -1.90
C LYS A 101 -3.60 -9.98 -2.80
N PRO A 102 -3.53 -9.87 -4.13
CA PRO A 102 -4.36 -10.66 -5.05
C PRO A 102 -4.34 -12.19 -4.82
N ARG A 103 -3.19 -12.74 -4.39
CA ARG A 103 -2.98 -14.17 -4.15
C ARG A 103 -3.39 -14.64 -2.74
N TYR A 104 -3.87 -13.73 -1.89
CA TYR A 104 -4.26 -14.08 -0.54
C TYR A 104 -5.72 -14.55 -0.56
N VAL A 105 -5.99 -15.62 0.16
CA VAL A 105 -7.32 -16.20 0.33
C VAL A 105 -7.67 -16.17 1.81
N HIS A 106 -8.94 -15.95 2.14
CA HIS A 106 -9.42 -16.10 3.51
C HIS A 106 -9.47 -17.59 3.86
N CYS A 107 -8.81 -17.97 4.94
CA CYS A 107 -8.92 -19.32 5.51
C CYS A 107 -9.83 -19.27 6.73
N ALA A 108 -10.92 -20.03 6.69
CA ALA A 108 -11.87 -20.12 7.80
C ALA A 108 -11.22 -20.67 9.08
N ASP A 109 -10.38 -21.71 8.96
CA ASP A 109 -9.71 -22.34 10.12
C ASP A 109 -8.72 -21.39 10.81
N CYS A 110 -8.05 -20.54 10.01
CA CYS A 110 -7.10 -19.55 10.52
C CYS A 110 -7.76 -18.21 10.88
N ALA A 111 -9.04 -18.02 10.51
CA ALA A 111 -9.81 -16.78 10.60
C ALA A 111 -9.07 -15.55 10.05
N ARG A 112 -8.26 -15.73 8.99
CA ARG A 112 -7.45 -14.65 8.40
C ARG A 112 -7.06 -14.93 6.95
N CYS A 113 -6.77 -13.86 6.22
CA CYS A 113 -6.20 -13.97 4.88
C CYS A 113 -4.70 -14.27 4.89
N HIS A 114 -4.29 -15.26 4.12
CA HIS A 114 -2.89 -15.58 3.86
C HIS A 114 -2.74 -16.22 2.46
N LEU A 115 -1.50 -16.51 2.05
CA LEU A 115 -1.24 -17.25 0.81
C LEU A 115 -1.86 -18.65 0.87
N TYR A 116 -2.43 -19.11 -0.24
CA TYR A 116 -2.96 -20.46 -0.36
C TYR A 116 -1.93 -21.51 0.08
N GLY A 117 -2.37 -22.51 0.85
CA GLY A 117 -1.51 -23.59 1.36
C GLY A 117 -0.57 -23.20 2.52
N ARG A 118 -0.65 -21.95 3.02
CA ARG A 118 0.17 -21.48 4.16
C ARG A 118 -0.65 -21.24 5.42
N CYS A 119 -1.53 -22.17 5.76
CA CYS A 119 -2.24 -22.14 7.03
C CYS A 119 -1.25 -22.10 8.18
N ILE A 120 -1.50 -21.25 9.16
CA ILE A 120 -0.65 -21.17 10.36
C ILE A 120 -1.03 -22.37 11.22
N GLN A 121 -0.11 -23.32 11.33
CA GLN A 121 -0.27 -24.44 12.25
C GLN A 121 -0.42 -23.87 13.66
N LYS A 122 -1.52 -24.20 14.34
CA LYS A 122 -1.68 -23.89 15.76
C LYS A 122 -0.68 -24.78 16.51
N SER A 123 0.44 -24.22 16.95
CA SER A 123 1.27 -24.88 17.96
C SER A 123 0.47 -24.86 19.26
N TYR A 124 -0.06 -26.01 19.66
CA TYR A 124 -0.61 -26.23 21.00
C TYR A 124 0.53 -26.35 22.02
#